data_AF-A0A831ZAL0-F1
#
_entry.id   AF-A0A831ZAL0-F1
#
_cell.length_a   1.000
_cell.length_b   1.000
_cell.length_c   1.000
_cell.angle_alpha   90.00
_cell.angle_beta   90.00
_cell.angle_gamma   90.00
#
_symmetry.space_group_name_H-M   'P 1'
#
loop_
_entity.id
_entity.type
_entity.pdbx_description
1 polymer ?
#
loop_
_entity_poly.entity_id
_entity_poly.type
_entity_poly.pdbx_seq_one_letter_code
_entity_poly.pdbx_strand_id
1 'polypeptide(L)'
;MLDPYAAAYESIWASPLPLAWRFRFGWLYGIADQVVFEEGSLKAVIEYKSYYNVNKMEITQASLYGLLASLVFATRPKVYVKALKKILEVGE
;
A
#
# COMPACT_ATOMS: atom_id res chain seq x y z
N MET A 1 -22.45 -6.97 20.47
CA MET A 1 -21.96 -5.60 20.22
C MET A 1 -20.66 -5.75 19.45
N LEU A 2 -20.53 -5.18 18.24
CA LEU A 2 -19.27 -5.21 17.50
C LEU A 2 -18.28 -4.30 18.24
N ASP A 3 -17.15 -4.85 18.67
CA ASP A 3 -16.04 -4.07 19.21
C ASP A 3 -15.22 -3.52 18.03
N PRO A 4 -15.19 -2.20 17.79
CA PRO A 4 -14.39 -1.62 16.72
C PRO A 4 -12.88 -1.85 16.90
N TYR A 5 -12.42 -2.22 18.10
CA TYR A 5 -11.02 -2.53 18.38
C TYR A 5 -10.65 -3.97 18.07
N ALA A 6 -11.61 -4.84 17.71
CA ALA A 6 -11.30 -6.22 17.31
C ALA A 6 -10.24 -6.28 16.19
N ALA A 7 -10.32 -5.35 15.22
CA ALA A 7 -9.35 -5.21 14.14
C ALA A 7 -7.93 -4.85 14.63
N ALA A 8 -7.80 -4.20 15.79
CA ALA A 8 -6.50 -3.88 16.39
C ALA A 8 -5.82 -5.10 17.04
N TYR A 9 -6.58 -6.18 17.26
CA TYR A 9 -6.08 -7.45 17.78
C TYR A 9 -5.92 -8.52 16.70
N GLU A 10 -6.23 -8.20 15.44
CA GLU A 10 -5.94 -9.08 14.32
C GLU A 10 -4.42 -9.15 14.11
N SER A 11 -3.90 -10.37 14.01
CA SER A 11 -2.47 -10.58 13.71
C SER A 11 -2.12 -10.14 12.29
N ILE A 12 -3.09 -10.13 11.38
CA ILE A 12 -2.95 -9.68 10.00
C ILE A 12 -4.16 -8.84 9.65
N TRP A 13 -3.92 -7.60 9.22
CA TRP A 13 -4.95 -6.74 8.67
C TRP A 13 -4.55 -6.28 7.28
N ALA A 14 -5.47 -6.39 6.31
CA ALA A 14 -5.20 -5.98 4.94
C ALA A 14 -6.44 -5.37 4.29
N SER A 15 -6.34 -4.12 3.85
CA SER A 15 -7.48 -3.37 3.31
C SER A 15 -7.00 -2.26 2.38
N PRO A 16 -7.86 -1.75 1.47
CA PRO A 16 -7.62 -0.46 0.86
C PRO A 16 -7.40 0.62 1.91
N LEU A 17 -6.43 1.51 1.67
CA LEU A 17 -6.08 2.54 2.64
C LEU A 17 -5.88 3.90 1.95
N PRO A 18 -6.68 4.91 2.32
CA PRO A 18 -6.40 6.30 1.97
C PRO A 18 -5.10 6.76 2.63
N LEU A 19 -4.20 7.28 1.83
CA LEU A 19 -2.89 7.79 2.25
C LEU A 19 -2.77 9.25 1.84
N ALA A 20 -2.23 10.08 2.73
CA ALA A 20 -1.97 11.48 2.44
C ALA A 20 -0.69 11.94 3.15
N TRP A 21 0.11 12.73 2.44
CA TRP A 21 1.28 13.38 3.01
C TRP A 21 1.41 14.81 2.51
N ARG A 22 1.83 15.72 3.41
CA ARG A 22 2.06 17.13 3.07
C ARG A 22 3.54 17.36 2.77
N PHE A 23 3.85 17.59 1.50
CA PHE A 23 5.14 18.08 1.06
C PHE A 23 5.20 19.61 1.12
N ARG A 24 6.39 20.18 0.96
CA ARG A 24 6.58 21.65 0.89
C ARG A 24 5.80 22.31 -0.24
N PHE A 25 5.56 21.57 -1.33
CA PHE A 25 4.85 22.06 -2.51
C PHE A 25 3.34 21.77 -2.49
N GLY A 26 2.82 21.08 -1.47
CA GLY A 26 1.40 20.77 -1.38
C GLY A 26 1.12 19.36 -0.83
N TRP A 27 -0.15 18.97 -0.92
CA TRP A 27 -0.61 17.65 -0.51
C TRP A 27 -0.49 16.66 -1.66
N LEU A 28 0.03 15.48 -1.35
CA LEU A 28 -0.11 14.30 -2.19
C LEU A 28 -1.01 13.31 -1.45
N TYR A 29 -2.03 12.81 -2.12
CA TYR A 29 -2.98 11.85 -1.57
C TYR A 29 -3.38 10.81 -2.62
N GLY A 30 -3.80 9.65 -2.15
CA GLY A 30 -4.28 8.55 -2.97
C GLY A 30 -4.88 7.44 -2.13
N ILE A 31 -5.45 6.44 -2.78
CA ILE A 31 -5.98 5.24 -2.12
C ILE A 31 -5.17 4.08 -2.66
N ALA A 32 -4.41 3.41 -1.79
CA ALA A 32 -3.74 2.17 -2.15
C ALA A 32 -4.76 1.04 -2.14
N ASP A 33 -4.73 0.15 -3.14
CA ASP A 33 -5.69 -0.96 -3.25
C ASP A 33 -5.63 -1.90 -2.04
N GLN A 34 -4.42 -2.22 -1.56
CA GLN A 34 -4.25 -3.03 -0.35
C GLN A 34 -2.97 -2.64 0.38
N VAL A 35 -3.11 -2.37 1.67
CA VAL A 35 -2.00 -2.18 2.60
C VAL A 35 -2.05 -3.29 3.63
N VAL A 36 -0.94 -3.99 3.83
CA VAL A 36 -0.84 -5.17 4.69
C VAL A 36 -0.07 -4.81 5.96
N PHE A 37 -0.73 -5.03 7.08
CA PHE A 37 -0.14 -4.96 8.41
C PHE A 37 -0.08 -6.37 8.98
N GLU A 38 1.07 -6.73 9.54
CA GLU A 38 1.25 -7.95 10.32
C GLU A 38 1.79 -7.55 11.68
N GLU A 39 1.14 -8.02 12.75
CA GLU A 39 1.47 -7.69 14.14
C GLU A 39 1.57 -6.16 14.36
N GLY A 40 0.62 -5.41 13.78
CA GLY A 40 0.58 -3.95 13.86
C GLY A 40 1.65 -3.20 13.06
N SER A 41 2.55 -3.91 12.37
CA SER A 41 3.60 -3.31 11.54
C SER A 41 3.23 -3.33 10.07
N LEU A 42 3.36 -2.18 9.39
CA LEU A 42 3.19 -2.11 7.94
C LEU A 42 4.26 -2.96 7.23
N LYS A 43 3.84 -4.00 6.52
CA LYS A 43 4.71 -4.93 5.78
C LYS A 43 4.74 -4.68 4.29
N ALA A 44 3.57 -4.41 3.69
CA ALA A 44 3.49 -4.31 2.24
C ALA A 44 2.39 -3.37 1.75
N VAL A 45 2.59 -2.83 0.55
CA VAL A 45 1.60 -2.15 -0.28
C VAL A 45 1.46 -2.94 -1.57
N ILE A 46 0.24 -3.30 -1.95
CA ILE A 46 -0.06 -4.08 -3.15
C ILE A 46 -1.05 -3.30 -4.01
N GLU A 47 -0.65 -3.02 -5.25
CA GLU A 47 -1.50 -2.45 -6.29
C GLU A 47 -1.99 -3.56 -7.23
N TYR A 48 -3.31 -3.66 -7.43
CA TYR A 48 -3.92 -4.71 -8.24
C TYR A 48 -4.25 -4.22 -9.64
N LYS A 49 -3.97 -5.04 -10.65
CA LYS A 49 -4.32 -4.74 -12.04
C LYS A 49 -5.09 -5.91 -12.66
N SER A 50 -6.25 -5.60 -13.25
CA SER A 50 -7.15 -6.58 -13.90
C SER A 50 -6.68 -7.01 -15.30
N TYR A 51 -5.45 -6.66 -15.70
CA TYR A 51 -4.86 -6.96 -17.00
C TYR A 51 -3.50 -7.64 -16.85
N TYR A 52 -2.95 -8.15 -17.95
CA TYR A 52 -1.75 -8.99 -17.93
C TYR A 52 -0.44 -8.21 -17.88
N ASN A 53 -0.37 -7.07 -18.56
CA ASN A 53 0.88 -6.34 -18.77
C ASN A 53 1.03 -5.23 -17.73
N VAL A 54 2.21 -5.17 -17.10
CA VAL A 54 2.61 -4.06 -16.23
C VAL A 54 3.60 -3.18 -16.99
N ASN A 55 3.23 -1.93 -17.21
CA ASN A 55 4.01 -0.83 -17.72
C ASN A 55 4.57 0.06 -16.59
N LYS A 56 5.33 1.08 -16.99
CA LYS A 56 6.03 2.00 -16.09
C LYS A 56 5.09 2.85 -15.23
N MET A 57 3.89 3.18 -15.72
CA MET A 57 2.93 4.01 -14.98
C MET A 57 2.36 3.26 -13.79
N GLU A 58 2.04 1.96 -13.91
CA GLU A 58 1.57 1.19 -12.75
C GLU A 58 2.67 1.02 -11.71
N ILE A 59 3.92 0.82 -12.14
CA ILE A 59 5.08 0.78 -11.22
C ILE A 59 5.20 2.12 -10.50
N THR A 60 5.11 3.24 -11.22
CA THR A 60 5.20 4.58 -10.64
C THR A 60 4.08 4.84 -9.63
N GLN A 61 2.85 4.42 -9.94
CA GLN A 61 1.71 4.54 -9.03
C GLN A 61 1.94 3.72 -7.75
N ALA A 62 2.37 2.46 -7.88
CA ALA A 62 2.68 1.62 -6.73
C ALA A 62 3.83 2.19 -5.89
N SER A 63 4.90 2.71 -6.51
CA SER A 63 5.99 3.41 -5.81
C SER A 63 5.50 4.63 -5.05
N LEU A 64 4.60 5.43 -5.63
CA LEU A 64 4.00 6.58 -4.96
C LEU A 64 3.21 6.17 -3.71
N TYR A 65 2.42 5.10 -3.79
CA TYR A 65 1.68 4.58 -2.64
C TYR A 65 2.61 3.97 -1.58
N GLY A 66 3.66 3.26 -2.00
CA GLY A 66 4.73 2.79 -1.12
C GLY A 66 5.41 3.93 -0.37
N LEU A 67 5.77 5.01 -1.06
CA LEU A 67 6.35 6.21 -0.47
C LEU A 67 5.39 6.87 0.54
N LEU A 68 4.13 7.09 0.16
CA LEU A 68 3.14 7.67 1.06
C LEU A 68 2.95 6.81 2.32
N ALA A 69 2.83 5.50 2.18
CA ALA A 69 2.70 4.58 3.30
C ALA A 69 3.96 4.61 4.20
N SER A 70 5.14 4.65 3.60
CA SER A 70 6.41 4.78 4.33
C SER A 70 6.46 6.06 5.16
N LEU A 71 5.99 7.17 4.60
CA LEU A 71 5.97 8.47 5.27
C LEU A 71 4.93 8.51 6.40
N VAL A 72 3.72 8.01 6.16
CA VAL A 72 2.62 8.00 7.15
C VAL A 72 2.96 7.12 8.35
N PHE A 73 3.54 5.94 8.12
CA PHE A 73 3.78 4.95 9.17
C PHE A 73 5.24 4.89 9.64
N ALA A 74 6.14 5.69 9.05
CA ALA A 74 7.57 5.67 9.34
C ALA A 74 8.22 4.27 9.20
N THR A 75 7.80 3.50 8.19
CA THR A 75 8.34 2.16 7.89
C THR A 75 8.86 2.06 6.46
N ARG A 76 9.37 0.89 6.06
CA ARG A 76 9.74 0.56 4.68
C ARG A 76 8.94 -0.68 4.21
N PRO A 77 7.70 -0.51 3.74
CA PRO A 77 6.92 -1.60 3.18
C PRO A 77 7.57 -2.13 1.91
N LYS A 78 7.39 -3.42 1.65
CA LYS A 78 7.57 -3.97 0.30
C LYS A 78 6.45 -3.45 -0.59
N VAL A 79 6.76 -3.17 -1.85
CA VAL A 79 5.77 -2.63 -2.80
C VAL A 79 5.58 -3.64 -3.92
N TYR A 80 4.34 -3.96 -4.23
CA TYR A 80 4.00 -4.94 -5.25
C TYR A 80 3.00 -4.39 -6.27
N VAL A 81 3.17 -4.78 -7.52
CA VAL A 81 2.13 -4.73 -8.54
C VAL A 81 1.69 -6.16 -8.84
N LYS A 82 0.42 -6.48 -8.58
CA LYS A 82 -0.19 -7.79 -8.82
C LYS A 82 -1.13 -7.72 -10.01
N ALA A 83 -0.65 -8.23 -11.14
CA ALA A 83 -1.39 -8.42 -12.38
C ALA A 83 -1.89 -9.88 -12.50
N LEU A 84 -2.80 -10.16 -13.44
CA LEU A 84 -3.45 -11.48 -13.57
C LEU A 84 -2.51 -12.68 -13.66
N LYS A 85 -1.29 -12.52 -14.21
CA LYS A 85 -0.29 -13.60 -14.38
C LYS A 85 1.07 -13.30 -13.76
N LYS A 86 1.22 -12.16 -13.08
CA LYS A 86 2.52 -11.71 -12.61
C LYS A 86 2.38 -10.91 -11.32
N ILE A 87 3.25 -11.21 -10.37
CA ILE A 87 3.53 -10.35 -9.23
C ILE A 87 4.90 -9.74 -9.51
N LEU A 88 4.97 -8.41 -9.46
CA LEU A 88 6.20 -7.66 -9.59
C LEU A 88 6.45 -6.97 -8.26
N GLU A 89 7.57 -7.30 -7.61
CA GLU A 89 8.09 -6.47 -6.52
C GLU A 89 8.75 -5.23 -7.13
N VAL A 90 8.34 -4.07 -6.65
CA VAL A 90 8.93 -2.79 -7.01
C VAL A 90 10.11 -2.56 -6.06
N GLY A 91 11.33 -2.79 -6.56
CA GLY A 91 12.57 -2.52 -5.83
C GLY A 91 12.86 -1.03 -5.71
N GLU A 92 13.69 -0.68 -4.72
CA GLU A 92 14.21 0.70 -4.48
C GLU A 92 14.85 1.31 -5.74
#